data_AF-A0A1Q6Q4A9-F1
#
_entry.id   AF-A0A1Q6Q4A9-F1
#
_cell.length_a   1.000
_cell.length_b   1.000
_cell.length_c   1.000
_cell.angle_alpha   90.00
_cell.angle_beta   90.00
_cell.angle_gamma   90.00
#
_symmetry.space_group_name_H-M   'P 1'
#
loop_
_entity.id
_entity.type
_entity.pdbx_description
1 polymer ?
#
loop_
_entity_poly.entity_id
_entity_poly.type
_entity_poly.pdbx_seq_one_letter_code
_entity_poly.pdbx_strand_id
1 'polypeptide(L)'
;MMCCPFHGDKHPSMKVDSRFHCFACQADGDVIDFVGRLFQLSPYKAVEKLKNDFGMALADGKVRLAPRRPPTVRQQLLDYYRCLQRDPQTENELRKYWEGLHERLEKEERRLA
;
A
#
# COMPACT_ATOMS: atom_id res chain seq x y z
N MET A 1 7.71 -5.92 15.27
CA MET A 1 7.24 -4.55 15.55
C MET A 1 7.38 -3.73 14.27
N MET A 2 6.54 -2.72 14.08
CA MET A 2 6.53 -1.84 12.91
C MET A 2 6.28 -0.37 13.32
N CYS A 3 6.59 0.59 12.43
CA CYS A 3 6.24 2.00 12.64
C CYS A 3 4.73 2.20 12.53
N CYS A 4 4.10 2.81 13.53
CA CYS A 4 2.66 2.98 13.57
C CYS A 4 2.16 3.87 12.41
N PRO A 5 1.17 3.43 11.62
CA PRO A 5 0.66 4.21 10.49
C PRO A 5 -0.34 5.30 10.93
N PHE A 6 -0.71 5.33 12.21
CA PHE A 6 -1.71 6.23 12.76
C PHE A 6 -1.10 7.50 13.38
N HIS A 7 0.22 7.65 13.32
CA HIS A 7 0.91 8.90 13.64
C HIS A 7 2.20 9.01 12.83
N GLY A 8 2.88 10.17 12.89
CA GLY A 8 4.14 10.42 12.20
C GLY A 8 5.33 9.68 12.85
N ASP A 9 5.25 8.36 12.91
CA ASP A 9 6.19 7.52 13.62
C ASP A 9 7.51 7.33 12.86
N LYS A 10 8.63 7.49 13.57
CA LYS A 10 9.99 7.32 13.02
C LYS A 10 10.68 6.05 13.50
N HIS A 11 10.18 5.42 14.56
CA HIS A 11 10.78 4.23 15.16
C HIS A 11 9.72 3.16 15.38
N PRO A 12 10.00 1.85 15.21
CA PRO A 12 8.99 0.82 15.37
C PRO A 12 8.33 0.82 16.76
N SER A 13 7.09 1.32 16.85
CA SER A 13 6.35 1.48 18.12
C SER A 13 5.07 0.64 18.20
N MET A 14 4.69 -0.05 17.12
CA MET A 14 3.46 -0.85 17.05
C MET A 14 3.76 -2.36 16.98
N LYS A 15 2.99 -3.13 17.75
CA LYS A 15 2.89 -4.60 17.64
C LYS A 15 1.57 -4.96 16.97
N VAL A 16 1.61 -5.94 16.07
CA VAL A 16 0.45 -6.50 15.39
C VAL A 16 0.52 -8.02 15.49
N ASP A 17 -0.48 -8.63 16.11
CA ASP A 17 -0.65 -10.09 16.21
C ASP A 17 -2.11 -10.46 15.86
N SER A 18 -2.93 -10.85 16.85
CA SER A 18 -4.39 -10.94 16.68
C SER A 18 -5.07 -9.57 16.81
N ARG A 19 -4.41 -8.63 17.48
CA ARG A 19 -4.80 -7.23 17.61
C ARG A 19 -3.61 -6.33 17.29
N PHE A 20 -3.86 -5.03 17.15
CA PHE A 20 -2.79 -4.05 17.07
C PHE A 20 -2.75 -3.21 18.34
N HIS A 21 -1.54 -2.85 18.77
CA HIS A 21 -1.33 -1.87 19.81
C HIS A 21 -0.07 -1.05 19.50
N CYS A 22 -0.20 0.28 19.54
CA CYS A 22 0.90 1.22 19.43
C CYS A 22 1.27 1.75 20.81
N PHE A 23 2.48 1.46 21.27
CA PHE A 23 2.95 1.88 22.59
C PHE A 23 3.25 3.39 22.68
N ALA A 24 3.43 4.08 21.54
CA ALA A 24 3.70 5.52 21.50
C ALA A 24 2.42 6.36 21.52
N CYS A 25 1.48 6.09 20.61
CA CYS A 25 0.24 6.88 20.47
C CYS A 25 -1.00 6.23 21.08
N GLN A 26 -0.86 5.06 21.70
CA GLN A 26 -1.95 4.30 22.35
C GLN A 26 -3.08 3.88 21.39
N ALA A 27 -2.84 3.93 20.07
CA ALA A 27 -3.77 3.36 19.11
C ALA A 27 -3.84 1.84 19.29
N ASP A 28 -5.05 1.33 19.50
CA ASP A 28 -5.34 -0.09 19.75
C ASP A 28 -6.64 -0.48 19.02
N GLY A 29 -6.78 -1.76 18.70
CA GLY A 29 -8.00 -2.34 18.16
C GLY A 29 -7.78 -3.71 17.55
N ASP A 30 -8.82 -4.23 16.92
CA ASP A 30 -8.76 -5.44 16.11
C ASP A 30 -8.50 -5.13 14.61
N VAL A 31 -8.64 -6.13 13.76
CA VAL A 31 -8.44 -5.99 12.30
C VAL A 31 -9.44 -5.03 11.66
N ILE A 32 -10.68 -4.95 12.16
CA ILE A 32 -11.72 -4.05 11.64
C ILE A 32 -11.38 -2.62 12.01
N ASP A 33 -10.98 -2.38 13.27
CA ASP A 33 -10.51 -1.08 13.74
C ASP A 33 -9.30 -0.59 12.94
N PHE A 34 -8.35 -1.49 12.67
CA PHE A 34 -7.14 -1.16 11.92
C PHE A 34 -7.48 -0.67 10.51
N VAL A 35 -8.30 -1.42 9.78
CA VAL A 35 -8.72 -1.07 8.42
C VAL A 35 -9.60 0.18 8.43
N GLY A 36 -10.51 0.30 9.40
CA GLY A 36 -11.36 1.47 9.58
C GLY A 36 -10.55 2.75 9.75
N ARG A 37 -9.53 2.74 10.61
CA ARG A 37 -8.63 3.89 10.80
C ARG A 37 -7.75 4.16 9.60
N LEU A 38 -7.17 3.11 9.00
CA LEU A 38 -6.24 3.26 7.88
C LEU A 38 -6.90 3.86 6.63
N PHE A 39 -8.17 3.51 6.39
CA PHE A 39 -8.93 3.94 5.21
C PHE A 39 -10.05 4.94 5.52
N GLN A 40 -10.18 5.39 6.78
CA GLN A 40 -11.23 6.31 7.24
C GLN A 40 -12.64 5.78 6.90
N LEU A 41 -12.88 4.51 7.22
CA LEU A 41 -14.12 3.80 6.95
C LEU A 41 -14.90 3.55 8.24
N SER A 42 -16.23 3.51 8.14
CA SER A 42 -17.07 2.95 9.21
C SER A 42 -16.78 1.45 9.39
N PRO A 43 -17.08 0.86 10.57
CA PRO A 43 -16.81 -0.56 10.82
C PRO A 43 -17.42 -1.49 9.76
N TYR A 44 -18.65 -1.19 9.32
CA TYR A 44 -19.32 -1.95 8.26
C TYR A 44 -18.56 -1.87 6.92
N LYS A 45 -18.09 -0.67 6.56
CA LYS A 45 -17.31 -0.46 5.32
C LYS A 45 -15.92 -1.08 5.40
N ALA A 46 -15.30 -1.12 6.58
CA ALA A 46 -14.04 -1.83 6.80
C ALA A 46 -14.21 -3.34 6.59
N VAL A 47 -15.31 -3.94 7.07
CA VAL A 47 -15.65 -5.35 6.80
C VAL A 47 -15.89 -5.59 5.31
N GLU A 48 -16.65 -4.75 4.61
CA GLU A 48 -16.83 -4.87 3.16
C GLU A 48 -15.50 -4.80 2.41
N LYS A 49 -14.61 -3.90 2.83
CA LYS A 49 -13.26 -3.78 2.27
C LYS A 49 -12.44 -5.04 2.48
N LEU A 50 -12.42 -5.59 3.70
CA LEU A 50 -11.73 -6.86 4.00
C LEU A 50 -12.30 -8.01 3.15
N LYS A 51 -13.62 -8.08 2.99
CA LYS A 51 -14.24 -9.10 2.14
C LYS A 51 -13.78 -9.00 0.70
N ASN A 52 -13.75 -7.79 0.15
CA ASN A 52 -13.35 -7.55 -1.24
C ASN A 52 -11.85 -7.78 -1.45
N ASP A 53 -11.00 -7.24 -0.59
CA ASP A 53 -9.53 -7.34 -0.70
C ASP A 53 -9.07 -8.80 -0.60
N PHE A 54 -9.74 -9.61 0.24
CA PHE A 54 -9.36 -11.00 0.47
C PHE A 54 -10.17 -12.02 -0.32
N GLY A 55 -11.21 -11.59 -1.04
CA GLY A 55 -12.14 -12.48 -1.73
C GLY A 55 -12.96 -13.34 -0.77
N MET A 56 -13.32 -12.82 0.41
CA MET A 56 -14.15 -13.57 1.37
C MET A 56 -15.62 -13.44 0.98
N ALA A 57 -16.17 -14.52 0.42
CA ALA A 57 -17.60 -14.64 0.20
C ALA A 57 -18.25 -15.24 1.46
N LEU A 58 -19.35 -14.66 1.91
CA LEU A 58 -20.24 -15.34 2.85
C LEU A 58 -21.16 -16.21 2.00
N ALA A 59 -20.98 -17.52 2.07
CA ALA A 59 -21.88 -18.50 1.48
C ALA A 59 -22.41 -19.40 2.59
N ASP A 60 -23.73 -19.45 2.76
CA ASP A 60 -24.41 -20.31 3.74
C ASP A 60 -23.96 -20.06 5.20
N GLY A 61 -23.69 -18.80 5.56
CA GLY A 61 -23.19 -18.43 6.88
C GLY A 61 -21.74 -18.83 7.17
N LYS A 62 -21.03 -19.40 6.17
CA LYS A 62 -19.61 -19.75 6.27
C LYS A 62 -18.78 -18.78 5.42
N VAL A 63 -17.65 -18.36 5.96
CA VAL A 63 -16.63 -17.63 5.19
C VAL A 63 -15.98 -18.62 4.24
N ARG A 64 -16.18 -18.43 2.94
CA ARG A 64 -15.45 -19.15 1.89
C ARG A 64 -14.49 -18.18 1.22
N LEU A 65 -13.25 -18.61 1.04
CA LEU A 65 -12.33 -17.93 0.15
C LEU A 65 -12.85 -18.16 -1.28
N ALA A 66 -13.39 -17.10 -1.89
CA ALA A 66 -13.66 -17.11 -3.31
C ALA A 66 -12.33 -17.33 -4.04
N PRO A 67 -12.31 -18.08 -5.15
CA PRO A 67 -11.11 -18.24 -5.95
C PRO A 67 -10.63 -16.84 -6.36
N ARG A 68 -9.50 -16.41 -5.80
CA ARG A 68 -8.88 -15.15 -6.20
C ARG A 68 -8.49 -15.31 -7.67
N ARG A 69 -9.11 -14.53 -8.55
CA ARG A 69 -8.53 -14.34 -9.88
C ARG A 69 -7.16 -13.72 -9.65
N PRO A 70 -6.07 -14.37 -10.11
CA PRO A 70 -4.77 -13.74 -10.00
C PRO A 70 -4.85 -12.37 -10.69
N PRO A 71 -4.29 -11.31 -10.08
CA PRO A 71 -4.26 -10.01 -10.71
C PRO A 71 -3.57 -10.17 -12.08
N THR A 72 -4.13 -9.51 -13.08
CA THR A 72 -3.50 -9.48 -14.41
C THR A 72 -2.11 -8.86 -14.31
N VAL A 73 -1.22 -9.18 -15.24
CA VAL A 73 0.12 -8.56 -15.31
C VAL A 73 0.02 -7.03 -15.28
N ARG A 74 -1.01 -6.45 -15.92
CA ARG A 74 -1.29 -5.01 -15.88
C ARG A 74 -1.59 -4.50 -14.47
N GLN A 75 -2.44 -5.20 -13.71
CA GLN A 75 -2.77 -4.82 -12.33
C GLN A 75 -1.55 -4.93 -11.42
N GLN A 76 -0.77 -6.00 -11.56
CA GLN A 76 0.49 -6.17 -10.82
C GLN A 76 1.46 -5.02 -11.10
N LEU A 77 1.59 -4.60 -12.36
CA LEU A 77 2.43 -3.46 -12.75
C LEU A 77 1.95 -2.16 -12.10
N LEU A 78 0.64 -1.90 -12.13
CA LEU A 78 0.04 -0.70 -11.53
C LEU A 78 0.20 -0.66 -10.00
N ASP A 79 0.04 -1.81 -9.33
CA ASP A 79 0.25 -1.91 -7.89
C ASP A 79 1.73 -1.68 -7.53
N TYR A 80 2.65 -2.24 -8.33
CA TYR A 80 4.09 -1.97 -8.20
C TYR A 80 4.40 -0.47 -8.34
N TYR A 81 3.92 0.18 -9.40
CA TYR A 81 4.11 1.63 -9.58
C TYR A 81 3.48 2.47 -8.47
N ARG A 82 2.31 2.07 -7.96
CA ARG A 82 1.65 2.75 -6.83
C ARG A 82 2.46 2.64 -5.54
N CYS A 83 3.11 1.51 -5.30
CA CYS A 83 4.04 1.34 -4.17
C CYS A 83 5.27 2.24 -4.30
N LEU A 84 5.86 2.35 -5.50
CA LEU A 84 7.00 3.23 -5.76
C LEU A 84 6.64 4.72 -5.60
N GLN A 85 5.45 5.13 -6.06
CA GLN A 85 5.00 6.53 -5.97
C GLN A 85 4.65 6.98 -4.54
N ARG A 86 4.63 6.07 -3.56
CA ARG A 86 4.31 6.41 -2.16
C ARG A 86 5.54 6.78 -1.33
N ASP A 87 6.74 6.67 -1.90
CA ASP A 87 7.99 7.14 -1.31
C ASP A 87 8.50 8.40 -2.04
N PRO A 88 8.44 9.58 -1.41
CA PRO A 88 8.92 10.84 -2.00
C PRO A 88 10.38 10.80 -2.46
N GLN A 89 11.22 9.93 -1.86
CA GLN A 89 12.62 9.79 -2.28
C GLN A 89 12.73 9.08 -3.62
N THR A 90 11.93 8.04 -3.84
CA THR A 90 11.93 7.27 -5.08
C THR A 90 11.48 8.09 -6.28
N GLU A 91 10.47 8.97 -6.12
CA GLU A 91 10.04 9.87 -7.21
C GLU A 91 11.16 10.85 -7.61
N ASN A 92 11.90 11.37 -6.63
CA ASN A 92 12.97 12.33 -6.86
C ASN A 92 14.16 11.67 -7.58
N GLU A 93 14.51 10.43 -7.23
CA GLU A 93 15.57 9.68 -7.92
C GLU A 93 15.18 9.30 -9.36
N LEU A 94 13.92 8.90 -9.60
CA LEU A 94 13.43 8.61 -10.96
C LEU A 94 13.44 9.86 -11.85
N ARG A 95 13.11 11.02 -11.29
CA ARG A 95 13.17 12.31 -11.99
C ARG A 95 14.59 12.65 -12.43
N LYS A 96 15.57 12.57 -11.53
CA LYS A 96 16.99 12.79 -11.83
C LYS A 96 17.50 11.86 -12.92
N TYR A 97 17.13 10.58 -12.86
CA TYR A 97 17.51 9.59 -13.87
C TYR A 97 16.97 9.96 -15.26
N TRP A 98 15.69 10.34 -15.34
CA TRP A 98 15.05 10.73 -16.61
C TRP A 98 15.63 12.02 -17.20
N GLU A 99 15.91 13.03 -16.38
CA GLU A 99 16.58 14.26 -16.80
C GLU A 99 17.97 13.96 -17.40
N GLY A 100 18.77 13.12 -16.73
CA GLY A 100 20.08 12.71 -17.23
C GLY A 100 20.03 11.80 -18.47
N LEU A 101 18.96 11.05 -18.67
CA LEU A 101 18.76 10.28 -19.91
C LEU A 101 18.40 11.21 -21.09
N HIS A 102 17.50 12.17 -20.87
CA HIS A 102 17.08 13.13 -21.90
C HIS A 102 18.26 13.95 -22.42
N GLU A 103 19.10 14.45 -21.51
CA GLU A 103 20.30 15.22 -21.87
C GLU A 103 21.31 14.41 -22.69
N ARG A 104 21.44 13.11 -22.40
CA ARG A 104 22.31 12.21 -23.17
C ARG A 104 21.80 11.98 -24.58
N LEU A 105 20.49 11.73 -24.73
CA LEU A 105 19.86 11.50 -26.02
C LEU A 105 19.93 12.75 -26.91
N GLU A 106 19.68 13.94 -26.35
CA GLU A 106 19.84 15.20 -27.10
C GLU A 106 21.28 15.45 -27.57
N LYS A 107 22.28 15.08 -26.76
CA LYS A 107 23.70 15.18 -27.15
C LYS A 107 24.05 14.18 -28.25
N GLU A 108 23.47 12.99 -28.23
CA GLU A 108 23.64 11.99 -29.29
C GLU A 108 22.99 12.45 -30.61
N GLU A 109 21.75 12.96 -30.57
CA GLU A 109 21.09 13.51 -31.77
C GLU A 109 21.88 14.68 -32.37
N ARG A 110 22.37 15.62 -31.56
CA ARG A 110 23.22 16.72 -32.03
C ARG A 110 24.59 16.30 -32.57
N ARG A 111 25.08 15.11 -32.20
CA ARG A 111 26.33 14.55 -32.75
C ARG A 111 26.10 13.83 -34.07
N LEU A 112 24.86 13.38 -34.32
CA LEU A 112 24.46 12.65 -35.51
C LEU A 112 23.89 13.56 -36.61
N ALA A 113 23.60 14.83 -36.29
CA ALA A 113 23.19 15.91 -37.20
C ALA A 113 24.38 16.77 -37.63
#